data_AF-A0A9D1HGI3-F1
#
_entry.id   AF-A0A9D1HGI3-F1
#
_cell.length_a   1.000
_cell.length_b   1.000
_cell.length_c   1.000
_cell.angle_alpha   90.00
_cell.angle_beta   90.00
_cell.angle_gamma   90.00
#
_symmetry.space_group_name_H-M   'P 1'
#
loop_
_entity.id
_entity.type
_entity.pdbx_description
1 polymer ?
#
loop_
_entity_poly.entity_id
_entity_poly.type
_entity_poly.pdbx_seq_one_letter_code
_entity_poly.pdbx_strand_id
1 'polypeptide(L)' 'MSKVVDEFRIKQYAILKLDEIPQVNYRKYRIGTEEFDPVPIYDMPQCIAIVSDKSYLGKTVDFV' A
#
# COMPACT_ATOMS: atom_id res chain seq x y z
N MET A 1 6.43 5.58 -7.85
CA MET A 1 6.91 4.58 -6.86
C MET A 1 6.95 5.26 -5.52
N SER A 2 6.53 4.60 -4.45
CA SER A 2 6.55 5.16 -3.10
C SER A 2 7.07 4.15 -2.10
N LYS A 3 7.68 4.59 -1.01
CA LYS A 3 8.24 3.73 0.02
C LYS A 3 7.30 3.58 1.21
N VAL A 4 7.16 2.37 1.73
CA VAL A 4 6.45 2.11 2.99
C VAL A 4 7.28 2.63 4.16
N VAL A 5 6.78 3.68 4.82
CA VAL A 5 7.42 4.32 5.98
C VAL A 5 6.89 3.79 7.31
N ASP A 6 5.67 3.28 7.32
CA ASP A 6 5.03 2.68 8.48
C ASP A 6 4.01 1.64 8.03
N GLU A 7 3.74 0.63 8.85
CA GLU A 7 2.70 -0.35 8.58
C GLU A 7 2.00 -0.82 9.85
N PHE A 8 0.72 -1.12 9.72
CA PHE A 8 -0.06 -1.74 10.79
C PHE A 8 -1.16 -2.63 10.19
N ARG A 9 -1.73 -3.50 11.02
CA ARG A 9 -2.70 -4.51 10.58
C ARG A 9 -4.06 -4.27 11.20
N ILE A 10 -5.09 -4.39 10.37
CA ILE A 10 -6.49 -4.42 10.79
C ILE A 10 -7.12 -5.68 10.21
N LYS A 11 -7.33 -6.70 11.05
CA LYS A 11 -7.82 -8.02 10.63
C LYS A 11 -6.94 -8.60 9.50
N GLN A 12 -7.50 -8.82 8.32
CA GLN A 12 -6.82 -9.36 7.13
C GLN A 12 -6.13 -8.29 6.26
N TYR A 13 -6.25 -7.02 6.64
CA TYR A 13 -5.73 -5.90 5.87
C TYR A 13 -4.41 -5.42 6.48
N ALA A 14 -3.39 -5.29 5.62
CA ALA A 14 -2.20 -4.53 5.91
C ALA A 14 -2.41 -3.09 5.42
N ILE A 15 -2.34 -2.14 6.34
CA ILE A 15 -2.38 -0.71 6.04
C ILE A 15 -0.93 -0.23 5.95
N LEU A 16 -0.57 0.27 4.78
CA LEU A 16 0.79 0.73 4.49
C LEU A 16 0.77 2.25 4.38
N LYS A 17 1.50 2.93 5.25
CA LYS A 17 1.73 4.36 5.13
C LYS A 17 2.90 4.59 4.18
N LEU A 18 2.69 5.42 3.19
CA LEU A 18 3.67 5.76 2.17
C LEU A 18 4.25 7.15 2.44
N ASP A 19 5.47 7.40 1.99
CA ASP A 19 6.06 8.74 2.04
C ASP A 19 5.31 9.72 1.13
N GLU A 20 4.88 9.25 -0.04
CA GLU A 20 4.03 9.97 -0.97
C GLU A 20 3.02 9.03 -1.66
N ILE A 21 1.85 9.56 -2.05
CA ILE A 21 0.95 8.85 -2.98
C ILE A 21 0.98 9.62 -4.30
N PRO A 22 1.37 8.98 -5.42
CA PRO A 22 1.42 9.66 -6.70
C PRO A 22 0.01 10.02 -7.19
N GLN A 23 -0.13 11.22 -7.76
CA GLN A 23 -1.39 11.70 -8.35
C GLN A 23 -1.64 11.13 -9.76
N VAL A 24 -1.36 9.85 -9.95
CA VAL A 24 -1.56 9.15 -11.23
C VAL A 24 -2.73 8.20 -11.10
N ASN A 25 -3.42 7.92 -12.20
CA ASN A 25 -4.40 6.84 -12.22
C ASN A 25 -3.67 5.50 -12.12
N TYR A 26 -4.06 4.69 -11.15
CA TYR A 26 -3.60 3.31 -10.97
C TYR A 26 -4.79 2.40 -10.73
N ARG A 27 -4.62 1.12 -11.02
CA ARG A 27 -5.61 0.07 -10.79
C ARG A 27 -5.14 -0.95 -9.77
N LYS A 28 -3.82 -1.11 -9.60
CA LYS A 28 -3.22 -2.09 -8.71
C LYS A 28 -1.99 -1.51 -8.01
N TYR A 29 -1.63 -2.17 -6.92
CA TYR A 29 -0.34 -1.98 -6.27
C TYR A 29 0.55 -3.17 -6.57
N ARG A 30 1.83 -2.93 -6.80
CA ARG A 30 2.83 -3.99 -6.89
C ARG A 30 3.92 -3.76 -5.87
N ILE A 31 4.24 -4.77 -5.09
CA ILE A 31 5.31 -4.73 -4.08
C ILE A 31 6.25 -5.89 -4.36
N GLY A 32 7.42 -5.59 -4.93
CA GLY A 32 8.31 -6.62 -5.47
C GLY A 32 7.68 -7.36 -6.65
N THR A 33 7.42 -8.66 -6.49
CA THR A 33 6.78 -9.50 -7.52
C THR A 33 5.30 -9.76 -7.26
N GLU A 34 4.75 -9.24 -6.16
CA GLU A 34 3.36 -9.48 -5.75
C GLU A 34 2.47 -8.31 -6.17
N GLU A 35 1.29 -8.61 -6.70
CA GLU A 35 0.29 -7.62 -7.11
C GLU A 35 -0.92 -7.67 -6.17
N PHE A 36 -1.46 -6.50 -5.85
CA PHE A 36 -2.55 -6.33 -4.90
C PHE A 36 -3.62 -5.42 -5.51
N ASP A 37 -4.87 -5.82 -5.31
CA ASP A 37 -6.01 -4.95 -5.60
C ASP A 37 -6.16 -3.89 -4.50
N PRO A 38 -6.41 -2.63 -4.88
CA PRO A 38 -6.54 -1.54 -3.93
C PRO A 38 -7.81 -1.70 -3.11
N VAL A 39 -7.67 -1.70 -1.79
CA VAL A 39 -8.80 -1.59 -0.87
C VAL A 39 -9.01 -0.10 -0.56
N PRO A 40 -10.23 0.44 -0.75
CA PRO A 40 -10.49 1.86 -0.54
C PRO A 40 -10.33 2.25 0.94
N ILE A 41 -9.60 3.34 1.18
CA ILE A 41 -9.50 3.99 2.49
C ILE A 41 -9.76 5.48 2.29
N TYR A 42 -10.71 6.05 3.04
CA TYR A 42 -11.11 7.45 2.89
C TYR A 42 -10.57 8.35 4.02
N ASP A 43 -10.39 7.81 5.23
CA ASP A 43 -10.06 8.59 6.43
C ASP A 43 -8.56 8.64 6.77
N MET A 44 -7.70 8.00 5.97
CA MET A 44 -6.26 7.91 6.26
C MET A 44 -5.42 8.45 5.11
N PRO A 45 -4.92 9.70 5.20
CA PRO A 45 -4.09 10.27 4.16
C PRO A 45 -2.77 9.51 4.04
N GLN A 46 -2.27 9.40 2.80
CA GLN A 46 -1.02 8.72 2.47
C GLN A 46 -0.96 7.23 2.88
N CYS A 47 -2.12 6.61 3.10
CA CYS A 47 -2.21 5.18 3.40
C CYS A 47 -2.87 4.43 2.25
N ILE A 48 -2.37 3.21 2.00
CA ILE A 48 -3.03 2.23 1.14
C ILE A 48 -3.36 0.97 1.94
N ALA A 49 -4.42 0.27 1.56
CA ALA A 49 -4.79 -1.01 2.16
C ALA A 49 -4.66 -2.12 1.13
N ILE A 50 -4.04 -3.22 1.56
CA ILE A 50 -3.93 -4.46 0.80
C ILE A 50 -4.35 -5.65 1.68
N VAL A 51 -4.80 -6.72 1.03
CA VAL A 51 -5.05 -8.00 1.73
C VAL A 51 -3.76 -8.79 1.75
N SER A 52 -3.11 -8.87 2.92
CA SER A 52 -1.88 -9.64 3.09
C SER A 52 -1.55 -9.85 4.57
N ASP A 53 -0.90 -10.96 4.87
CA ASP A 53 -0.34 -11.25 6.21
C ASP A 53 1.18 -11.02 6.29
N LYS A 54 1.80 -10.52 5.21
CA LYS A 54 3.23 -10.22 5.17
C LYS A 54 3.51 -8.79 5.67
N SER A 55 4.77 -8.55 6.02
CA SER A 55 5.31 -7.22 6.34
C SER A 55 5.96 -6.62 5.10
N TYR A 56 5.66 -5.35 4.83
CA TYR A 56 6.17 -4.58 3.69
C TYR A 56 6.93 -3.33 4.12
N LEU A 57 7.22 -3.16 5.41
CA LEU A 57 7.97 -2.02 5.92
C LEU A 57 9.31 -1.85 5.17
N GLY A 58 9.57 -0.62 4.70
CA GLY A 58 10.76 -0.28 3.93
C GLY A 58 10.79 -0.78 2.49
N LYS A 59 9.76 -1.51 2.02
CA LYS A 59 9.61 -1.90 0.62
C LYS A 59 9.09 -0.73 -0.22
N THR A 60 9.27 -0.86 -1.52
CA THR A 60 8.75 0.07 -2.52
C THR A 60 7.44 -0.46 -3.10
N VAL A 61 6.46 0.42 -3.22
CA VAL A 61 5.17 0.21 -3.86
C VAL A 61 5.18 0.87 -5.23
N ASP A 62 4.92 0.06 -6.23
CA ASP A 62 4.65 0.45 -7.60
C ASP A 62 3.15 0.59 -7.82
N PHE A 63 2.74 1.65 -8.50
CA PHE A 63 1.34 1.93 -8.82
C PHE A 63 1.15 1.59 -10.31
N VAL A 64 0.35 0.56 -10.58
CA VAL A 64 0.16 -0.05 -11.91
C VAL A 64 -1.25 0.16 -12.42
#